data_AF-A6GAE9-F1
#
_entry.id   AF-A6GAE9-F1
#
_cell.length_a   1.000
_cell.length_b   1.000
_cell.length_c   1.000
_cell.angle_alpha   90.00
_cell.angle_beta   90.00
_cell.angle_gamma   90.00
#
_symmetry.space_group_name_H-M   'P 1'
#
loop_
_entity.id
_entity.type
_entity.pdbx_description
1 polymer ?
#
loop_
_entity_poly.entity_id
_entity_poly.type
_entity_poly.pdbx_seq_one_letter_code
_entity_poly.pdbx_strand_id
1 'polypeptide(L)'
;MVACNNDGGGSIFTDSTDSTLTANDDEASDATTNSSTDTEGPCNTCEANIYTPCEGDPVDCGELGEVCVEGQGCVPCIPGEPTCEGNSVVECDESGQPGELIEDCDSASGSVCAEGECVDACAVADDTPSNIGCEFWAVDLPNSRGIDDASMQAWGVVLANAGETPASVIIERNIAELGEPESLFVVAQTTIPSGELETIELPRAELTGWTEATEEPPGPPGTWKSNNAFRITATAPIVVYQFNTFTNDFSNDASLLLPSSGLGKVHRAIGYATANPIAPIPIAGIPDRSSVTVVAIEDGTNIEIRPGTTTLSDMVGIPVGMPGQPFDVYLNRWEVVNIASSGIPGDMTGTVVEADKPVAVFSSGERAIAPTYDIPGMPEPPNWDGELCCTDHIEEQVFPASSLGSQFVITHSPERSGGGWVEPDLLRFMAVAEPASVTTSLPPPRDQFELQPGEVFDTWAQEDFVVESSTPIMVAQILVSQGYTMAFTGDPALTYFPSIDQYRERYVFLTPPSWTSNYFVLSTPYEQGGDGPSLGNITLDGGALPGGCVEQAAGTLEATEYWSIVCPVGEGAHLVEGDNAFGLTVYGYGPAGSYAYTGGADVKPIYEVPPIP
;
A
#
# COMPACT_ATOMS: atom_id res chain seq x y z
N MET A 1 -10.50 59.26 -14.74
CA MET A 1 -9.51 60.28 -15.13
C MET A 1 -8.33 59.52 -15.70
N VAL A 2 -8.19 59.43 -17.02
CA VAL A 2 -7.26 60.26 -17.83
C VAL A 2 -5.86 60.22 -17.19
N ALA A 3 -5.00 59.28 -17.57
CA ALA A 3 -4.13 59.23 -18.76
C ALA A 3 -2.73 59.86 -18.53
N CYS A 4 -1.79 59.38 -19.35
CA CYS A 4 -0.50 59.95 -19.76
C CYS A 4 0.72 59.54 -18.91
N ASN A 5 1.62 58.72 -19.48
CA ASN A 5 2.69 59.03 -20.45
C ASN A 5 3.92 59.59 -19.73
N ASN A 6 5.13 59.03 -19.83
CA ASN A 6 6.01 58.66 -20.95
C ASN A 6 7.25 59.57 -20.90
N ASP A 7 8.35 59.05 -21.45
CA ASP A 7 9.58 59.74 -21.86
C ASP A 7 10.61 60.00 -20.73
N GLY A 8 11.90 59.76 -20.92
CA GLY A 8 12.68 59.42 -22.11
C GLY A 8 14.14 59.86 -21.92
N GLY A 9 15.04 59.29 -22.73
CA GLY A 9 16.40 59.79 -23.00
C GLY A 9 17.41 59.49 -21.88
N GLY A 10 18.58 58.90 -22.11
CA GLY A 10 19.52 59.01 -23.22
C GLY A 10 20.90 59.24 -22.57
N SER A 11 21.88 58.36 -22.78
CA SER A 11 23.00 58.55 -23.71
C SER A 11 24.37 58.58 -23.00
N ILE A 12 25.22 57.61 -23.37
CA ILE A 12 26.66 57.73 -23.72
C ILE A 12 27.67 57.98 -22.59
N PHE A 13 28.68 57.09 -22.50
CA PHE A 13 30.15 57.34 -22.55
C PHE A 13 30.87 55.96 -22.51
N THR A 14 31.50 55.49 -23.60
CA THR A 14 32.98 55.40 -23.88
C THR A 14 33.76 54.50 -22.90
N ASP A 15 34.75 53.67 -23.25
CA ASP A 15 35.62 53.50 -24.41
C ASP A 15 36.43 52.20 -24.24
N SER A 16 36.93 51.62 -25.35
CA SER A 16 38.22 50.92 -25.50
C SER A 16 38.43 49.58 -24.75
N THR A 17 39.06 48.52 -25.26
CA THR A 17 40.13 48.28 -26.26
C THR A 17 39.99 46.81 -26.72
N ASP A 18 39.80 46.49 -28.00
CA ASP A 18 40.81 46.18 -29.02
C ASP A 18 41.99 45.27 -28.60
N SER A 19 42.04 44.06 -29.18
CA SER A 19 43.26 43.55 -29.81
C SER A 19 42.93 42.44 -30.83
N THR A 20 42.88 42.86 -32.09
CA THR A 20 43.00 42.07 -33.33
C THR A 20 44.25 41.17 -33.40
N LEU A 21 44.24 40.13 -34.26
CA LEU A 21 45.32 39.84 -35.23
C LEU A 21 44.90 38.77 -36.28
N THR A 22 44.53 39.27 -37.47
CA THR A 22 45.02 38.94 -38.84
C THR A 22 44.90 37.49 -39.37
N ALA A 23 44.14 37.19 -40.44
CA ALA A 23 44.07 37.70 -41.83
C ALA A 23 45.11 37.09 -42.80
N ASN A 24 44.59 36.56 -43.93
CA ASN A 24 45.14 36.38 -45.29
C ASN A 24 44.61 35.06 -45.92
N ASP A 25 44.15 34.96 -47.17
CA ASP A 25 44.15 35.87 -48.32
C ASP A 25 42.98 35.53 -49.27
N ASP A 26 42.50 36.56 -49.95
CA ASP A 26 41.52 36.57 -51.04
C ASP A 26 42.04 35.90 -52.34
N GLU A 27 41.15 35.27 -53.11
CA GLU A 27 40.93 35.65 -54.52
C GLU A 27 39.53 35.23 -55.00
N ALA A 28 38.87 36.18 -55.66
CA ALA A 28 37.46 36.20 -56.02
C ALA A 28 37.14 35.49 -57.34
N SER A 29 35.93 34.95 -57.48
CA SER A 29 35.04 35.34 -58.58
C SER A 29 33.63 34.72 -58.49
N ASP A 30 32.66 35.64 -58.54
CA ASP A 30 31.40 35.57 -59.27
C ASP A 30 30.10 35.09 -58.61
N ALA A 31 29.08 35.93 -58.86
CA ALA A 31 27.64 35.73 -58.78
C ALA A 31 26.99 35.33 -57.44
N THR A 32 26.44 36.35 -56.77
CA THR A 32 25.36 36.23 -55.77
C THR A 32 24.12 35.53 -56.37
N THR A 33 23.92 34.27 -55.99
CA THR A 33 22.59 33.65 -55.94
C THR A 33 22.27 33.36 -54.48
N ASN A 34 21.19 33.97 -54.01
CA ASN A 34 20.61 33.76 -52.70
C ASN A 34 20.23 32.28 -52.53
N SER A 35 20.92 31.55 -51.64
CA SER A 35 20.56 30.20 -51.21
C SER A 35 20.55 30.23 -49.69
N SER A 36 19.36 30.39 -49.11
CA SER A 36 19.11 29.90 -47.76
C SER A 36 19.31 28.39 -47.81
N THR A 37 20.36 27.90 -47.16
CA THR A 37 20.41 26.50 -46.76
C THR A 37 19.70 26.43 -45.41
N ASP A 38 18.40 26.21 -45.47
CA ASP A 38 17.64 25.64 -44.36
C ASP A 38 18.24 24.26 -44.08
N THR A 39 18.93 24.14 -42.94
CA THR A 39 19.07 22.86 -42.27
C THR A 39 17.88 22.74 -41.31
N GLU A 40 16.68 22.59 -41.87
CA GLU A 40 15.57 21.98 -41.16
C GLU A 40 15.95 20.50 -40.96
N GLY A 41 15.91 20.03 -39.71
CA GLY A 41 15.89 18.60 -39.45
C GLY A 41 14.68 17.96 -40.15
N PRO A 42 14.65 16.62 -40.30
CA PRO A 42 13.45 15.99 -40.83
C PRO A 42 12.27 16.31 -39.89
N CYS A 43 11.16 16.78 -40.46
CA CYS A 43 9.94 17.12 -39.72
C CYS A 43 8.81 16.14 -40.05
N ASN A 44 7.79 16.09 -39.21
CA ASN A 44 6.79 15.01 -39.14
C ASN A 44 7.38 13.63 -38.82
N THR A 45 8.49 13.62 -38.09
CA THR A 45 9.19 12.40 -37.68
C THR A 45 8.85 11.99 -36.27
N CYS A 46 8.93 10.68 -36.03
CA CYS A 46 8.87 10.09 -34.70
C CYS A 46 10.27 9.66 -34.26
N GLU A 47 10.68 10.04 -33.05
CA GLU A 47 11.83 9.46 -32.36
C GLU A 47 11.34 8.89 -31.03
N ALA A 48 11.42 7.56 -30.88
CA ALA A 48 10.68 6.84 -29.85
C ALA A 48 9.18 7.18 -29.90
N ASN A 49 8.61 7.73 -28.82
CA ASN A 49 7.20 8.14 -28.78
C ASN A 49 7.00 9.67 -28.86
N ILE A 50 8.03 10.40 -29.30
CA ILE A 50 7.97 11.87 -29.44
C ILE A 50 7.76 12.23 -30.91
N TYR A 51 6.66 12.93 -31.19
CA TYR A 51 6.34 13.49 -32.50
C TYR A 51 6.95 14.88 -32.67
N THR A 52 7.74 15.08 -33.73
CA THR A 52 8.30 16.39 -34.09
C THR A 52 7.56 16.97 -35.31
N PRO A 53 6.64 17.93 -35.13
CA PRO A 53 5.93 18.56 -36.25
C PRO A 53 6.84 19.52 -37.05
N CYS A 54 6.46 19.86 -38.28
CA CYS A 54 7.16 20.87 -39.08
C CYS A 54 6.98 22.30 -38.53
N GLU A 55 5.92 22.55 -37.79
CA GLU A 55 5.68 23.79 -37.07
C GLU A 55 5.19 23.45 -35.67
N GLY A 56 5.84 23.99 -34.63
CA GLY A 56 5.49 23.76 -33.23
C GLY A 56 6.58 23.04 -32.46
N ASP A 57 6.31 22.83 -31.16
CA ASP A 57 7.19 22.08 -30.26
C ASP A 57 6.91 20.58 -30.38
N PRO A 58 7.90 19.70 -30.10
CA PRO A 58 7.68 18.26 -30.04
C PRO A 58 6.61 17.88 -29.02
N VAL A 59 5.85 16.84 -29.34
CA VAL A 59 4.77 16.30 -28.49
C VAL A 59 5.15 14.89 -28.06
N ASP A 60 5.10 14.60 -26.76
CA ASP A 60 5.22 13.23 -26.26
C ASP A 60 3.86 12.54 -26.38
N CYS A 61 3.75 11.59 -27.30
CA CYS A 61 2.51 10.86 -27.51
C CYS A 61 2.20 9.93 -26.32
N GLY A 62 3.21 9.51 -25.56
CA GLY A 62 3.03 8.66 -24.39
C GLY A 62 2.24 9.34 -23.27
N GLU A 63 2.46 10.63 -23.05
CA GLU A 63 1.68 11.42 -22.07
C GLU A 63 0.21 11.58 -22.48
N LEU A 64 -0.12 11.37 -23.75
CA LEU A 64 -1.48 11.42 -24.27
C LEU A 64 -2.16 10.05 -24.33
N GLY A 65 -1.46 8.96 -23.95
CA GLY A 65 -1.94 7.60 -24.17
C GLY A 65 -2.01 7.21 -25.64
N GLU A 66 -1.21 7.85 -26.49
CA GLU A 66 -1.17 7.67 -27.95
C GLU A 66 0.20 7.14 -28.40
N VAL A 67 0.26 6.69 -29.66
CA VAL A 67 1.48 6.23 -30.32
C VAL A 67 1.91 7.22 -31.40
N CYS A 68 3.21 7.46 -31.48
CA CYS A 68 3.75 8.32 -32.53
C CYS A 68 3.78 7.58 -33.87
N VAL A 69 3.06 8.09 -34.86
CA VAL A 69 3.09 7.58 -36.25
C VAL A 69 3.65 8.63 -37.20
N GLU A 70 4.73 8.28 -37.88
CA GLU A 70 5.43 9.16 -38.82
C GLU A 70 4.47 9.69 -39.90
N GLY A 71 4.41 11.01 -40.05
CA GLY A 71 3.48 11.68 -40.98
C GLY A 71 2.03 11.82 -40.52
N GLN A 72 1.62 11.22 -39.39
CA GLN A 72 0.25 11.33 -38.84
C GLN A 72 0.20 12.05 -37.49
N GLY A 73 1.28 12.03 -36.71
CA GLY A 73 1.31 12.63 -35.38
C GLY A 73 1.12 11.61 -34.27
N CYS A 74 0.68 12.10 -33.11
CA CYS A 74 0.15 11.24 -32.06
C CYS A 74 -1.25 10.78 -32.47
N VAL A 75 -1.43 9.46 -32.51
CA VAL A 75 -2.69 8.81 -32.85
C VAL A 75 -2.95 7.66 -31.87
N PRO A 76 -4.21 7.29 -31.59
CA PRO A 76 -4.54 6.23 -30.64
C PRO A 76 -3.86 4.88 -30.91
N CYS A 77 -3.64 4.51 -32.18
CA CYS A 77 -3.06 3.23 -32.56
C CYS A 77 -2.27 3.32 -33.87
N ILE A 78 -1.41 2.32 -34.13
CA ILE A 78 -0.62 2.25 -35.37
C ILE A 78 -1.52 1.73 -36.51
N PRO A 79 -1.71 2.48 -37.62
CA PRO A 79 -2.53 2.05 -38.74
C PRO A 79 -2.20 0.65 -39.25
N GLY A 80 -3.23 -0.21 -39.35
CA GLY A 80 -3.13 -1.61 -39.81
C GLY A 80 -2.66 -2.61 -38.76
N GLU A 81 -2.30 -2.17 -37.55
CA GLU A 81 -1.98 -3.06 -36.44
C GLU A 81 -3.23 -3.28 -35.55
N PRO A 82 -3.34 -4.44 -34.90
CA PRO A 82 -4.39 -4.66 -33.92
C PRO A 82 -4.18 -3.78 -32.68
N THR A 83 -5.29 -3.32 -32.10
CA THR A 83 -5.31 -2.53 -30.86
C THR A 83 -6.52 -2.90 -30.01
N CYS A 84 -6.55 -2.49 -28.75
CA CYS A 84 -7.68 -2.74 -27.86
C CYS A 84 -8.65 -1.56 -27.86
N GLU A 85 -9.93 -1.86 -28.07
CA GLU A 85 -11.04 -0.95 -27.78
C GLU A 85 -11.94 -1.62 -26.72
N GLY A 86 -11.77 -1.22 -25.46
CA GLY A 86 -12.35 -1.96 -24.33
C GLY A 86 -11.81 -3.40 -24.30
N ASN A 87 -12.71 -4.39 -24.19
CA ASN A 87 -12.35 -5.80 -24.17
C ASN A 87 -12.34 -6.49 -25.55
N SER A 88 -12.16 -5.71 -26.61
CA SER A 88 -12.23 -6.17 -27.99
C SER A 88 -10.96 -5.79 -28.73
N VAL A 89 -10.46 -6.70 -29.57
CA VAL A 89 -9.35 -6.45 -30.48
C VAL A 89 -9.92 -5.87 -31.77
N VAL A 90 -9.46 -4.69 -32.17
CA VAL A 90 -9.87 -4.01 -33.39
C VAL A 90 -8.65 -3.71 -34.27
N GLU A 91 -8.82 -3.69 -35.58
CA GLU A 91 -7.79 -3.25 -36.53
C GLU A 91 -7.77 -1.72 -36.55
N CYS A 92 -6.60 -1.12 -36.32
CA CYS A 92 -6.44 0.32 -36.42
C CYS A 92 -6.58 0.79 -37.87
N ASP A 93 -7.41 1.81 -38.12
CA ASP A 93 -7.67 2.31 -39.47
C ASP A 93 -6.51 3.15 -40.04
N GLU A 94 -6.59 3.53 -41.32
CA GLU A 94 -5.56 4.32 -42.01
C GLU A 94 -5.33 5.72 -41.38
N SER A 95 -6.26 6.20 -40.55
CA SER A 95 -6.17 7.47 -39.83
C SER A 95 -5.66 7.34 -38.39
N GLY A 96 -5.28 6.13 -37.97
CA GLY A 96 -4.77 5.85 -36.63
C GLY A 96 -5.86 5.74 -35.57
N GLN A 97 -7.11 5.50 -35.97
CA GLN A 97 -8.25 5.35 -35.06
C GLN A 97 -8.65 3.87 -34.92
N PRO A 98 -9.18 3.44 -33.76
CA PRO A 98 -9.80 2.13 -33.59
C PRO A 98 -10.85 1.86 -34.68
N GLY A 99 -10.68 0.77 -35.43
CA GLY A 99 -11.42 0.50 -36.66
C GLY A 99 -12.32 -0.75 -36.60
N GLU A 100 -12.07 -1.73 -37.48
CA GLU A 100 -12.92 -2.92 -37.61
C GLU A 100 -12.61 -3.95 -36.51
N LEU A 101 -13.65 -4.50 -35.87
CA LEU A 101 -13.52 -5.57 -34.89
C LEU A 101 -12.85 -6.81 -35.51
N ILE A 102 -11.74 -7.25 -34.92
CA ILE A 102 -11.05 -8.50 -35.24
C ILE A 102 -11.63 -9.64 -34.40
N GLU A 103 -11.64 -9.49 -33.08
CA GLU A 103 -12.17 -10.47 -32.14
C GLU A 103 -12.63 -9.84 -30.82
N ASP A 104 -13.61 -10.47 -30.16
CA ASP A 104 -14.04 -10.13 -28.80
C ASP A 104 -13.38 -11.09 -27.82
N CYS A 105 -12.74 -10.58 -26.76
CA CYS A 105 -12.11 -11.43 -25.77
C CYS A 105 -13.16 -12.08 -24.85
N ASP A 106 -13.02 -13.39 -24.63
CA ASP A 106 -13.97 -14.14 -23.81
C ASP A 106 -13.78 -13.84 -22.31
N SER A 107 -14.46 -12.79 -21.87
CA SER A 107 -14.57 -12.40 -20.46
C SER A 107 -15.03 -13.54 -19.54
N ALA A 108 -15.82 -14.49 -20.02
CA ALA A 108 -16.29 -15.61 -19.21
C ALA A 108 -15.19 -16.66 -18.98
N SER A 109 -14.17 -16.69 -19.83
CA SER A 109 -12.96 -17.49 -19.62
C SER A 109 -11.81 -16.71 -18.98
N GLY A 110 -12.04 -15.48 -18.51
CA GLY A 110 -11.01 -14.64 -17.91
C GLY A 110 -10.07 -13.99 -18.93
N SER A 111 -10.46 -13.93 -20.21
CA SER A 111 -9.65 -13.30 -21.25
C SER A 111 -9.94 -11.81 -21.37
N VAL A 112 -8.87 -11.03 -21.46
CA VAL A 112 -8.91 -9.58 -21.67
C VAL A 112 -8.12 -9.15 -22.90
N CYS A 113 -8.51 -8.04 -23.52
CA CYS A 113 -7.68 -7.43 -24.55
C CYS A 113 -6.51 -6.70 -23.89
N ALA A 114 -5.27 -7.11 -24.20
CA ALA A 114 -4.07 -6.37 -23.84
C ALA A 114 -3.14 -6.31 -25.05
N GLU A 115 -2.58 -5.14 -25.32
CA GLU A 115 -1.64 -4.90 -26.44
C GLU A 115 -2.14 -5.40 -27.82
N GLY A 116 -3.46 -5.33 -28.07
CA GLY A 116 -4.07 -5.76 -29.33
C GLY A 116 -4.26 -7.27 -29.47
N GLU A 117 -4.18 -8.04 -28.38
CA GLU A 117 -4.43 -9.49 -28.39
C GLU A 117 -5.34 -9.89 -27.22
N CYS A 118 -6.17 -10.93 -27.42
CA CYS A 118 -6.89 -11.55 -26.32
C CYS A 118 -5.96 -12.46 -25.51
N VAL A 119 -5.62 -12.04 -24.30
CA VAL A 119 -4.73 -12.74 -23.37
C VAL A 119 -5.45 -13.10 -22.07
N ASP A 120 -4.83 -13.97 -21.27
CA ASP A 120 -5.33 -14.32 -19.95
C ASP A 120 -5.10 -13.16 -18.97
N ALA A 121 -6.17 -12.66 -18.33
CA ALA A 121 -6.08 -11.49 -17.45
C ALA A 121 -5.19 -11.74 -16.22
N CYS A 122 -5.16 -12.98 -15.74
CA CYS A 122 -4.32 -13.35 -14.61
C CYS A 122 -2.85 -13.42 -14.99
N ALA A 123 -2.52 -13.88 -16.21
CA ALA A 123 -1.16 -13.83 -16.72
C ALA A 123 -0.65 -12.37 -16.84
N VAL A 124 -1.48 -11.43 -17.29
CA VAL A 124 -1.12 -10.00 -17.33
C VAL A 124 -0.88 -9.44 -15.92
N ALA A 125 -1.75 -9.79 -14.96
CA ALA A 125 -1.61 -9.37 -13.56
C ALA A 125 -0.40 -10.02 -12.86
N ASP A 126 -0.01 -11.23 -13.27
CA ASP A 126 1.18 -11.92 -12.75
C ASP A 126 2.48 -11.25 -13.23
N ASP A 127 2.48 -10.69 -14.44
CA ASP A 127 3.63 -9.97 -15.01
C ASP A 127 3.75 -8.51 -14.53
N THR A 128 2.68 -7.97 -13.91
CA THR A 128 2.64 -6.62 -13.36
C THR A 128 2.33 -6.67 -11.86
N PRO A 129 3.35 -6.87 -10.99
CA PRO A 129 3.16 -6.90 -9.54
C PRO A 129 2.32 -5.70 -9.09
N SER A 130 1.29 -5.98 -8.28
CA SER A 130 0.35 -5.02 -7.71
C SER A 130 -0.49 -5.68 -6.62
N ASN A 131 -1.31 -4.93 -5.88
CA ASN A 131 -2.31 -5.53 -4.96
C ASN A 131 -3.56 -6.10 -5.67
N ILE A 132 -3.60 -6.02 -7.00
CA ILE A 132 -4.62 -6.63 -7.86
C ILE A 132 -4.01 -7.88 -8.50
N GLY A 133 -4.66 -9.04 -8.33
CA GLY A 133 -4.17 -10.30 -8.90
C GLY A 133 -5.19 -11.43 -8.80
N CYS A 134 -4.75 -12.66 -9.06
CA CYS A 134 -5.65 -13.82 -9.17
C CYS A 134 -5.43 -14.94 -8.15
N GLU A 135 -4.33 -14.93 -7.39
CA GLU A 135 -4.09 -15.88 -6.31
C GLU A 135 -3.68 -15.15 -5.05
N PHE A 136 -4.36 -15.40 -3.93
CA PHE A 136 -4.06 -14.79 -2.62
C PHE A 136 -4.02 -15.85 -1.53
N TRP A 137 -3.35 -15.52 -0.43
CA TRP A 137 -3.19 -16.40 0.72
C TRP A 137 -3.62 -15.69 2.00
N ALA A 138 -4.61 -16.25 2.69
CA ALA A 138 -5.22 -15.71 3.91
C ALA A 138 -5.03 -16.67 5.09
N VAL A 139 -5.03 -16.13 6.31
CA VAL A 139 -4.79 -16.86 7.56
C VAL A 139 -5.60 -16.29 8.73
N ASP A 140 -6.15 -17.17 9.55
CA ASP A 140 -6.88 -16.83 10.78
C ASP A 140 -5.89 -16.39 11.88
N LEU A 141 -5.48 -15.11 11.85
CA LEU A 141 -4.46 -14.59 12.75
C LEU A 141 -4.93 -14.64 14.21
N PRO A 142 -4.02 -14.89 15.18
CA PRO A 142 -4.41 -15.00 16.58
C PRO A 142 -5.02 -13.69 17.10
N ASN A 143 -6.26 -13.78 17.58
CA ASN A 143 -6.99 -12.70 18.25
C ASN A 143 -7.20 -13.05 19.73
N SER A 144 -7.64 -12.07 20.52
CA SER A 144 -7.85 -12.15 21.96
C SER A 144 -8.70 -13.35 22.39
N ARG A 145 -8.29 -13.95 23.51
CA ARG A 145 -8.94 -15.12 24.13
C ARG A 145 -9.37 -14.78 25.55
N GLY A 146 -10.54 -15.24 25.98
CA GLY A 146 -11.00 -15.06 27.36
C GLY A 146 -12.48 -14.70 27.47
N ILE A 147 -12.80 -13.68 28.28
CA ILE A 147 -14.20 -13.36 28.65
C ILE A 147 -15.02 -12.89 27.44
N ASP A 148 -14.39 -12.19 26.48
CA ASP A 148 -15.03 -11.64 25.29
C ASP A 148 -14.61 -12.38 23.99
N ASP A 149 -13.96 -13.56 24.13
CA ASP A 149 -13.32 -14.44 23.12
C ASP A 149 -13.51 -14.06 21.63
N ALA A 150 -12.85 -12.99 21.20
CA ALA A 150 -12.89 -12.54 19.80
C ALA A 150 -12.29 -13.59 18.85
N SER A 151 -11.39 -14.44 19.35
CA SER A 151 -10.84 -15.58 18.59
C SER A 151 -11.89 -16.63 18.17
N MET A 152 -13.12 -16.55 18.70
CA MET A 152 -14.24 -17.40 18.31
C MET A 152 -15.20 -16.72 17.31
N GLN A 153 -15.00 -15.45 17.00
CA GLN A 153 -15.88 -14.67 16.14
C GLN A 153 -15.53 -14.89 14.65
N ALA A 154 -16.42 -14.42 13.77
CA ALA A 154 -16.25 -14.62 12.33
C ALA A 154 -15.15 -13.70 11.77
N TRP A 155 -14.01 -14.30 11.41
CA TRP A 155 -13.01 -13.70 10.54
C TRP A 155 -13.36 -14.02 9.08
N GLY A 156 -12.73 -13.34 8.13
CA GLY A 156 -12.98 -13.63 6.74
C GLY A 156 -12.23 -12.74 5.77
N VAL A 157 -12.65 -12.83 4.51
CA VAL A 157 -12.09 -12.06 3.43
C VAL A 157 -13.16 -11.32 2.65
N VAL A 158 -12.74 -10.24 2.04
CA VAL A 158 -13.54 -9.43 1.14
C VAL A 158 -12.87 -9.48 -0.21
N LEU A 159 -13.65 -9.88 -1.20
CA LEU A 159 -13.21 -10.07 -2.56
C LEU A 159 -13.83 -8.95 -3.40
N ALA A 160 -13.01 -8.06 -3.95
CA ALA A 160 -13.49 -6.91 -4.70
C ALA A 160 -13.04 -6.99 -6.16
N ASN A 161 -14.00 -6.92 -7.10
CA ASN A 161 -13.72 -7.02 -8.53
C ASN A 161 -13.77 -5.64 -9.18
N ALA A 162 -12.59 -5.04 -9.33
CA ALA A 162 -12.41 -3.75 -9.99
C ALA A 162 -12.42 -3.83 -11.53
N GLY A 163 -12.33 -5.04 -12.10
CA GLY A 163 -12.20 -5.27 -13.53
C GLY A 163 -13.54 -5.16 -14.26
N GLU A 164 -13.49 -5.21 -15.59
CA GLU A 164 -14.66 -5.11 -16.47
C GLU A 164 -15.43 -6.43 -16.65
N THR A 165 -14.87 -7.53 -16.14
CA THR A 165 -15.38 -8.89 -16.34
C THR A 165 -15.72 -9.55 -15.00
N PRO A 166 -16.78 -10.37 -14.90
CA PRO A 166 -17.06 -11.12 -13.67
C PRO A 166 -15.91 -12.05 -13.28
N ALA A 167 -15.52 -12.04 -12.00
CA ALA A 167 -14.48 -12.91 -11.46
C ALA A 167 -15.11 -14.11 -10.74
N SER A 168 -14.83 -15.33 -11.22
CA SER A 168 -15.20 -16.54 -10.47
C SER A 168 -14.10 -16.87 -9.48
N VAL A 169 -14.46 -16.96 -8.19
CA VAL A 169 -13.52 -17.17 -7.09
C VAL A 169 -13.77 -18.51 -6.41
N ILE A 170 -12.69 -19.22 -6.10
CA ILE A 170 -12.69 -20.43 -5.28
C ILE A 170 -11.78 -20.18 -4.09
N ILE A 171 -12.29 -20.43 -2.89
CA ILE A 171 -11.51 -20.44 -1.66
C ILE A 171 -11.35 -21.88 -1.19
N GLU A 172 -10.11 -22.32 -1.06
CA GLU A 172 -9.76 -23.67 -0.66
C GLU A 172 -8.84 -23.66 0.56
N ARG A 173 -8.83 -24.78 1.29
CA ARG A 173 -7.83 -25.04 2.35
C ARG A 173 -7.34 -26.47 2.28
N ASN A 174 -6.11 -26.72 2.74
CA ASN A 174 -5.60 -28.08 2.92
C ASN A 174 -6.07 -28.62 4.28
N ILE A 175 -6.86 -29.70 4.27
CA ILE A 175 -7.34 -30.37 5.49
C ILE A 175 -6.57 -31.66 5.83
N ALA A 176 -5.46 -31.93 5.14
CA ALA A 176 -4.56 -33.02 5.50
C ALA A 176 -3.91 -32.76 6.86
N GLU A 177 -3.23 -33.74 7.44
CA GLU A 177 -2.30 -33.48 8.55
C GLU A 177 -0.95 -33.01 7.99
N LEU A 178 -0.14 -32.35 8.81
CA LEU A 178 1.21 -31.94 8.40
C LEU A 178 2.04 -33.14 7.90
N GLY A 179 2.63 -32.99 6.72
CA GLY A 179 3.45 -34.02 6.06
C GLY A 179 2.67 -35.11 5.33
N GLU A 180 1.34 -35.12 5.40
CA GLU A 180 0.50 -35.99 4.56
C GLU A 180 0.25 -35.35 3.18
N PRO A 181 -0.09 -36.14 2.15
CA PRO A 181 -0.45 -35.61 0.85
C PRO A 181 -1.62 -34.61 0.95
N GLU A 182 -1.56 -33.54 0.15
CA GLU A 182 -2.58 -32.50 0.11
C GLU A 182 -3.99 -33.09 -0.06
N SER A 183 -4.91 -32.63 0.79
CA SER A 183 -6.34 -32.94 0.70
C SER A 183 -7.09 -31.62 0.72
N LEU A 184 -7.43 -31.10 -0.47
CA LEU A 184 -8.07 -29.80 -0.60
C LEU A 184 -9.57 -29.89 -0.31
N PHE A 185 -10.05 -28.91 0.44
CA PHE A 185 -11.47 -28.69 0.71
C PHE A 185 -11.87 -27.31 0.22
N VAL A 186 -12.86 -27.25 -0.69
CA VAL A 186 -13.46 -25.99 -1.14
C VAL A 186 -14.32 -25.45 0.00
N VAL A 187 -13.89 -24.33 0.56
CA VAL A 187 -14.56 -23.62 1.65
C VAL A 187 -15.70 -22.78 1.11
N ALA A 188 -15.43 -22.04 0.03
CA ALA A 188 -16.41 -21.19 -0.65
C ALA A 188 -16.14 -21.17 -2.16
N GLN A 189 -17.20 -20.95 -2.94
CA GLN A 189 -17.11 -20.71 -4.37
C GLN A 189 -18.18 -19.69 -4.75
N THR A 190 -17.79 -18.64 -5.44
CA THR A 190 -18.69 -17.55 -5.84
C THR A 190 -18.27 -16.88 -7.14
N THR A 191 -19.12 -16.00 -7.67
CA THR A 191 -18.83 -15.16 -8.82
C THR A 191 -19.16 -13.72 -8.46
N ILE A 192 -18.16 -12.85 -8.58
CA ILE A 192 -18.24 -11.43 -8.25
C ILE A 192 -18.40 -10.66 -9.56
N PRO A 193 -19.55 -10.00 -9.81
CA PRO A 193 -19.70 -9.16 -10.99
C PRO A 193 -18.65 -8.04 -11.04
N SER A 194 -18.45 -7.48 -12.23
CA SER A 194 -17.63 -6.27 -12.40
C SER A 194 -18.16 -5.12 -11.53
N GLY A 195 -17.27 -4.42 -10.84
CA GLY A 195 -17.59 -3.28 -9.96
C GLY A 195 -18.27 -3.65 -8.65
N GLU A 196 -18.43 -4.95 -8.37
CA GLU A 196 -19.05 -5.46 -7.15
C GLU A 196 -18.01 -6.09 -6.22
N LEU A 197 -18.43 -6.42 -5.01
CA LEU A 197 -17.64 -7.20 -4.07
C LEU A 197 -18.48 -8.26 -3.37
N GLU A 198 -17.78 -9.17 -2.69
CA GLU A 198 -18.41 -10.16 -1.84
C GLU A 198 -17.62 -10.37 -0.55
N THR A 199 -18.34 -10.43 0.56
CA THR A 199 -17.80 -10.82 1.86
C THR A 199 -17.98 -12.32 2.06
N ILE A 200 -16.89 -12.99 2.42
CA ILE A 200 -16.90 -14.42 2.75
C ILE A 200 -16.39 -14.60 4.17
N GLU A 201 -17.29 -15.01 5.08
CA GLU A 201 -16.91 -15.51 6.39
C GLU A 201 -16.18 -16.85 6.24
N LEU A 202 -15.01 -16.96 6.87
CA LEU A 202 -14.17 -18.15 6.80
C LEU A 202 -14.25 -18.95 8.11
N PRO A 203 -14.17 -20.28 8.04
CA PRO A 203 -14.12 -21.09 9.25
C PRO A 203 -12.82 -20.84 10.00
N ARG A 204 -12.87 -20.90 11.33
CA ARG A 204 -11.68 -20.89 12.18
C ARG A 204 -10.61 -21.88 11.71
N ALA A 205 -9.36 -21.45 11.72
CA ALA A 205 -8.20 -22.22 11.28
C ALA A 205 -6.99 -21.92 12.17
N GLU A 206 -6.94 -22.61 13.30
CA GLU A 206 -6.04 -22.30 14.39
C GLU A 206 -4.52 -22.39 14.06
N LEU A 207 -3.76 -21.34 14.41
CA LEU A 207 -2.34 -21.16 14.10
C LEU A 207 -1.39 -21.19 15.31
N THR A 208 -1.90 -21.22 16.54
CA THR A 208 -1.09 -21.13 17.79
C THR A 208 -0.75 -22.46 18.45
N GLY A 209 -1.22 -23.58 17.90
CA GLY A 209 -1.09 -24.92 18.50
C GLY A 209 -2.12 -25.19 19.60
N TRP A 210 -3.18 -24.41 19.66
CA TRP A 210 -4.27 -24.56 20.61
C TRP A 210 -5.17 -25.73 20.29
N THR A 211 -5.54 -26.43 21.36
CA THR A 211 -6.53 -27.49 21.42
C THR A 211 -7.29 -27.37 22.74
N GLU A 212 -8.45 -28.02 22.87
CA GLU A 212 -9.14 -28.15 24.17
C GLU A 212 -8.22 -28.73 25.28
N ALA A 213 -7.23 -29.56 24.91
CA ALA A 213 -6.29 -30.15 25.86
C ALA A 213 -5.18 -29.18 26.32
N THR A 214 -4.91 -28.11 25.56
CA THR A 214 -3.90 -27.09 25.88
C THR A 214 -4.53 -25.83 26.45
N GLU A 215 -5.79 -25.88 26.89
CA GLU A 215 -6.50 -24.77 27.55
C GLU A 215 -5.92 -24.47 28.94
N GLU A 216 -5.46 -25.51 29.65
CA GLU A 216 -4.86 -25.40 30.98
C GLU A 216 -3.35 -25.08 30.91
N PRO A 217 -2.77 -24.40 31.93
CA PRO A 217 -1.36 -24.05 31.95
C PRO A 217 -0.44 -25.23 31.64
N PRO A 218 0.51 -25.09 30.67
CA PRO A 218 1.06 -23.81 30.22
C PRO A 218 0.32 -23.07 29.09
N GLY A 219 -0.85 -23.52 28.61
CA GLY A 219 -1.51 -22.90 27.44
C GLY A 219 -0.84 -23.30 26.12
N PRO A 220 -1.39 -22.90 24.95
CA PRO A 220 -0.68 -23.06 23.68
C PRO A 220 0.60 -22.22 23.67
N PRO A 221 1.67 -22.70 22.99
CA PRO A 221 2.92 -21.96 22.91
C PRO A 221 2.81 -20.67 22.08
N GLY A 222 1.74 -20.45 21.31
CA GLY A 222 1.68 -19.34 20.36
C GLY A 222 2.48 -19.64 19.11
N THR A 223 3.73 -20.08 19.29
CA THR A 223 4.61 -20.52 18.21
C THR A 223 4.24 -21.93 17.76
N TRP A 224 3.81 -22.08 16.51
CA TRP A 224 3.35 -23.36 15.98
C TRP A 224 3.43 -23.44 14.46
N LYS A 225 3.54 -24.66 13.96
CA LYS A 225 3.46 -24.98 12.53
C LYS A 225 2.13 -25.69 12.25
N SER A 226 1.42 -25.27 11.21
CA SER A 226 0.15 -25.86 10.77
C SER A 226 0.05 -25.86 9.24
N ASN A 227 -1.05 -26.36 8.68
CA ASN A 227 -1.41 -26.25 7.26
C ASN A 227 -2.71 -25.45 7.05
N ASN A 228 -2.98 -24.53 7.97
CA ASN A 228 -4.25 -23.82 8.10
C ASN A 228 -4.32 -22.51 7.27
N ALA A 229 -3.59 -22.46 6.15
CA ALA A 229 -3.74 -21.38 5.17
C ALA A 229 -4.97 -21.59 4.28
N PHE A 230 -5.53 -20.48 3.80
CA PHE A 230 -6.56 -20.45 2.77
C PHE A 230 -5.95 -19.89 1.50
N ARG A 231 -6.23 -20.55 0.37
CA ARG A 231 -5.88 -20.04 -0.95
C ARG A 231 -7.14 -19.58 -1.63
N ILE A 232 -7.08 -18.37 -2.18
CA ILE A 232 -8.15 -17.73 -2.92
C ILE A 232 -7.67 -17.65 -4.37
N THR A 233 -8.38 -18.29 -5.29
CA THR A 233 -8.05 -18.26 -6.73
C THR A 233 -9.22 -17.66 -7.50
N ALA A 234 -8.94 -16.67 -8.35
CA ALA A 234 -9.90 -15.98 -9.18
C ALA A 234 -9.61 -16.20 -10.68
N THR A 235 -10.65 -16.16 -11.51
CA THR A 235 -10.51 -16.22 -12.99
C THR A 235 -10.23 -14.86 -13.63
N ALA A 236 -10.29 -13.78 -12.85
CA ALA A 236 -9.97 -12.43 -13.28
C ALA A 236 -9.36 -11.68 -12.08
N PRO A 237 -8.53 -10.64 -12.31
CA PRO A 237 -7.85 -9.95 -11.22
C PRO A 237 -8.83 -9.27 -10.27
N ILE A 238 -8.66 -9.51 -8.97
CA ILE A 238 -9.44 -8.93 -7.88
C ILE A 238 -8.50 -8.28 -6.85
N VAL A 239 -9.07 -7.52 -5.92
CA VAL A 239 -8.40 -7.10 -4.67
C VAL A 239 -8.97 -7.93 -3.52
N VAL A 240 -8.13 -8.31 -2.56
CA VAL A 240 -8.56 -9.04 -1.38
C VAL A 240 -8.14 -8.31 -0.10
N TYR A 241 -9.09 -8.17 0.82
CA TYR A 241 -8.84 -7.70 2.18
C TYR A 241 -9.18 -8.80 3.17
N GLN A 242 -8.40 -8.93 4.24
CA GLN A 242 -8.70 -9.82 5.36
C GLN A 242 -9.21 -9.01 6.55
N PHE A 243 -10.19 -9.53 7.29
CA PHE A 243 -10.74 -8.93 8.50
C PHE A 243 -10.74 -9.91 9.66
N ASN A 244 -10.35 -9.42 10.84
CA ASN A 244 -10.31 -10.19 12.07
C ASN A 244 -10.78 -9.33 13.26
N THR A 245 -12.08 -9.15 13.51
CA THR A 245 -13.24 -9.80 12.84
C THR A 245 -13.97 -8.87 11.86
N PHE A 246 -14.92 -9.41 11.09
CA PHE A 246 -15.63 -8.66 10.04
C PHE A 246 -16.67 -7.66 10.57
N THR A 247 -17.48 -8.08 11.54
CA THR A 247 -18.46 -7.22 12.20
C THR A 247 -17.79 -6.44 13.30
N ASN A 248 -18.28 -5.23 13.58
CA ASN A 248 -17.81 -4.49 14.75
C ASN A 248 -18.02 -5.34 16.01
N ASP A 249 -16.92 -5.69 16.66
CA ASP A 249 -16.83 -6.45 17.89
C ASP A 249 -15.85 -5.73 18.83
N PHE A 250 -15.47 -6.38 19.93
CA PHE A 250 -14.51 -5.85 20.90
C PHE A 250 -13.03 -6.01 20.47
N SER A 251 -12.78 -6.62 19.31
CA SER A 251 -11.43 -6.88 18.80
C SER A 251 -11.44 -7.11 17.27
N ASN A 252 -10.97 -6.13 16.50
CA ASN A 252 -11.02 -6.00 15.06
C ASN A 252 -9.73 -5.36 14.52
N ASP A 253 -9.25 -5.87 13.39
CA ASP A 253 -8.46 -5.06 12.45
C ASP A 253 -8.62 -5.66 11.05
N ALA A 254 -7.99 -5.02 10.06
CA ALA A 254 -8.01 -5.48 8.68
C ALA A 254 -6.66 -5.31 8.01
N SER A 255 -6.39 -6.14 7.01
CA SER A 255 -5.17 -6.03 6.21
C SER A 255 -5.50 -6.09 4.72
N LEU A 256 -4.75 -5.34 3.93
CA LEU A 256 -4.66 -5.57 2.49
C LEU A 256 -3.91 -6.89 2.25
N LEU A 257 -4.47 -7.77 1.42
CA LEU A 257 -3.75 -8.95 0.94
C LEU A 257 -3.11 -8.67 -0.42
N LEU A 258 -1.87 -9.12 -0.55
CA LEU A 258 -1.07 -9.12 -1.75
C LEU A 258 -1.30 -10.43 -2.52
N PRO A 259 -1.46 -10.36 -3.84
CA PRO A 259 -1.50 -11.55 -4.66
C PRO A 259 -0.13 -12.23 -4.69
N SER A 260 -0.08 -13.49 -5.09
CA SER A 260 1.17 -14.27 -5.21
C SER A 260 2.24 -13.58 -6.07
N SER A 261 1.84 -12.79 -7.08
CA SER A 261 2.75 -11.98 -7.92
C SER A 261 3.37 -10.78 -7.21
N GLY A 262 2.72 -10.27 -6.16
CA GLY A 262 3.22 -9.19 -5.31
C GLY A 262 4.00 -9.66 -4.08
N LEU A 263 4.09 -10.97 -3.83
CA LEU A 263 4.84 -11.52 -2.70
C LEU A 263 6.36 -11.51 -2.96
N GLY A 264 7.13 -11.32 -1.89
CA GLY A 264 8.59 -11.29 -1.96
C GLY A 264 9.25 -12.34 -1.09
N LYS A 265 10.58 -12.28 -1.06
CA LYS A 265 11.44 -13.23 -0.36
C LYS A 265 12.01 -12.68 0.94
N VAL A 266 11.98 -11.36 1.11
CA VAL A 266 12.63 -10.66 2.22
C VAL A 266 11.61 -9.69 2.80
N HIS A 267 11.34 -9.84 4.09
CA HIS A 267 10.39 -9.01 4.82
C HIS A 267 11.00 -8.61 6.16
N ARG A 268 10.70 -7.40 6.63
CA ARG A 268 10.97 -6.97 8.00
C ARG A 268 9.68 -6.42 8.58
N ALA A 269 9.22 -6.94 9.72
CA ALA A 269 7.90 -6.61 10.25
C ALA A 269 7.94 -5.41 11.21
N ILE A 270 6.88 -4.58 11.18
CA ILE A 270 6.52 -3.66 12.26
C ILE A 270 5.31 -4.21 13.01
N GLY A 271 5.44 -4.45 14.30
CA GLY A 271 4.33 -4.84 15.18
C GLY A 271 3.99 -3.74 16.18
N TYR A 272 3.41 -4.13 17.30
CA TYR A 272 3.31 -3.30 18.49
C TYR A 272 3.33 -4.14 19.75
N ALA A 273 3.53 -3.49 20.90
CA ALA A 273 3.46 -4.16 22.19
C ALA A 273 2.05 -4.70 22.47
N THR A 274 1.99 -5.84 23.15
CA THR A 274 0.71 -6.39 23.61
C THR A 274 0.25 -5.80 24.93
N ALA A 275 -1.06 -5.75 25.11
CA ALA A 275 -1.69 -5.15 26.28
C ALA A 275 -1.51 -5.98 27.56
N ASN A 276 -1.68 -7.31 27.52
CA ASN A 276 -1.62 -8.14 28.73
C ASN A 276 -0.34 -8.99 28.90
N PRO A 277 0.05 -9.26 30.17
CA PRO A 277 -0.54 -8.71 31.40
C PRO A 277 -0.21 -7.23 31.71
N ILE A 278 -1.23 -6.39 31.92
CA ILE A 278 -1.01 -5.04 32.47
C ILE A 278 -0.53 -5.16 33.93
N ALA A 279 0.77 -4.98 34.16
CA ALA A 279 1.34 -4.96 35.51
C ALA A 279 0.85 -3.69 36.24
N PRO A 280 -0.06 -3.78 37.25
CA PRO A 280 -0.02 -4.76 38.33
C PRO A 280 -1.40 -5.33 38.73
N ILE A 281 -2.36 -5.48 37.81
CA ILE A 281 -3.61 -6.18 38.14
C ILE A 281 -3.43 -7.65 37.74
N PRO A 282 -3.34 -8.59 38.71
CA PRO A 282 -3.24 -10.01 38.42
C PRO A 282 -4.64 -10.52 38.05
N ILE A 283 -5.19 -10.04 36.93
CA ILE A 283 -6.22 -10.82 36.26
C ILE A 283 -5.47 -12.03 35.72
N ALA A 284 -5.84 -13.22 36.20
CA ALA A 284 -5.38 -14.46 35.60
C ALA A 284 -5.96 -14.53 34.18
N GLY A 285 -5.25 -13.93 33.22
CA GLY A 285 -5.55 -13.96 31.79
C GLY A 285 -4.49 -14.76 31.05
N ILE A 286 -4.86 -15.28 29.89
CA ILE A 286 -3.92 -15.85 28.91
C ILE A 286 -3.02 -14.69 28.45
N PRO A 287 -1.68 -14.80 28.48
CA PRO A 287 -0.80 -13.72 28.05
C PRO A 287 -1.01 -13.42 26.57
N ASP A 288 -1.29 -12.15 26.24
CA ASP A 288 -1.41 -11.68 24.86
C ASP A 288 -0.05 -11.72 24.17
N ARG A 289 -0.03 -12.08 22.89
CA ARG A 289 1.20 -12.18 22.09
C ARG A 289 1.11 -11.39 20.80
N SER A 290 2.18 -10.68 20.50
CA SER A 290 2.44 -10.27 19.12
C SER A 290 3.20 -11.40 18.41
N SER A 291 2.96 -11.52 17.10
CA SER A 291 3.44 -12.63 16.29
C SER A 291 3.87 -12.17 14.90
N VAL A 292 4.74 -12.97 14.29
CA VAL A 292 4.97 -12.94 12.84
C VAL A 292 4.55 -14.28 12.27
N THR A 293 3.61 -14.25 11.33
CA THR A 293 3.08 -15.44 10.65
C THR A 293 3.63 -15.50 9.24
N VAL A 294 4.11 -16.67 8.82
CA VAL A 294 4.64 -16.88 7.46
C VAL A 294 3.91 -18.04 6.78
N VAL A 295 3.43 -17.81 5.56
CA VAL A 295 2.75 -18.80 4.72
C VAL A 295 3.63 -19.14 3.52
N ALA A 296 3.90 -20.42 3.31
CA ALA A 296 4.55 -20.90 2.10
C ALA A 296 3.53 -21.17 0.99
N ILE A 297 3.72 -20.51 -0.15
CA ILE A 297 2.87 -20.66 -1.34
C ILE A 297 3.41 -21.75 -2.31
N GLU A 298 4.62 -22.23 -2.05
CA GLU A 298 5.32 -23.26 -2.82
C GLU A 298 5.91 -24.34 -1.92
N ASP A 299 6.00 -25.56 -2.46
CA ASP A 299 6.69 -26.67 -1.79
C ASP A 299 8.19 -26.43 -1.64
N GLY A 300 8.77 -26.89 -0.53
CA GLY A 300 10.22 -26.81 -0.32
C GLY A 300 10.75 -25.40 -0.15
N THR A 301 10.02 -24.57 0.58
CA THR A 301 10.41 -23.21 0.94
C THR A 301 11.25 -23.24 2.21
N ASN A 302 12.50 -22.76 2.12
CA ASN A 302 13.40 -22.59 3.26
C ASN A 302 13.34 -21.15 3.73
N ILE A 303 13.08 -20.96 5.02
CA ILE A 303 12.89 -19.64 5.64
C ILE A 303 13.88 -19.49 6.80
N GLU A 304 14.67 -18.43 6.79
CA GLU A 304 15.46 -17.98 7.94
C GLU A 304 14.68 -16.86 8.66
N ILE A 305 14.45 -17.02 9.96
CA ILE A 305 13.76 -16.03 10.79
C ILE A 305 14.75 -15.45 11.81
N ARG A 306 14.87 -14.11 11.84
CA ARG A 306 15.63 -13.37 12.86
C ARG A 306 14.66 -12.55 13.70
N PRO A 307 14.24 -13.00 14.89
CA PRO A 307 13.23 -12.31 15.70
C PRO A 307 13.66 -10.92 16.17
N GLY A 308 12.70 -10.00 16.27
CA GLY A 308 12.89 -8.70 16.93
C GLY A 308 12.87 -8.79 18.46
N THR A 309 12.19 -9.79 19.01
CA THR A 309 12.13 -10.07 20.46
C THR A 309 12.30 -11.56 20.75
N THR A 310 12.41 -11.93 22.03
CA THR A 310 12.49 -13.34 22.43
C THR A 310 11.16 -14.04 22.12
N THR A 311 11.20 -15.17 21.42
CA THR A 311 9.99 -15.93 21.01
C THR A 311 9.78 -17.17 21.85
N LEU A 312 8.61 -17.80 21.72
CA LEU A 312 8.37 -19.14 22.28
C LEU A 312 8.86 -20.24 21.35
N SER A 313 9.05 -21.42 21.92
CA SER A 313 9.28 -22.66 21.19
C SER A 313 7.95 -23.40 21.04
N ASP A 314 7.77 -24.10 19.93
CA ASP A 314 6.66 -25.06 19.74
C ASP A 314 6.85 -26.36 20.57
N MET A 315 8.00 -26.51 21.24
CA MET A 315 8.44 -27.71 21.97
C MET A 315 8.58 -28.98 21.10
N VAL A 316 8.60 -28.84 19.78
CA VAL A 316 8.70 -29.93 18.79
C VAL A 316 9.91 -29.73 17.88
N GLY A 317 9.94 -28.66 17.09
CA GLY A 317 10.97 -28.41 16.09
C GLY A 317 11.40 -26.94 15.96
N ILE A 318 10.60 -26.00 16.45
CA ILE A 318 10.88 -24.57 16.43
C ILE A 318 11.52 -24.17 17.77
N PRO A 319 12.75 -23.64 17.79
CA PRO A 319 13.45 -23.29 19.02
C PRO A 319 12.88 -22.01 19.65
N VAL A 320 13.32 -21.71 20.88
CA VAL A 320 13.22 -20.35 21.42
C VAL A 320 14.12 -19.45 20.56
N GLY A 321 13.52 -18.49 19.87
CA GLY A 321 14.22 -17.48 19.10
C GLY A 321 14.75 -16.38 20.02
N MET A 322 16.02 -16.04 19.87
CA MET A 322 16.63 -14.90 20.57
C MET A 322 16.68 -13.70 19.62
N PRO A 323 16.54 -12.45 20.10
CA PRO A 323 16.57 -11.27 19.25
C PRO A 323 17.81 -11.24 18.35
N GLY A 324 17.59 -11.05 17.04
CA GLY A 324 18.62 -11.00 16.01
C GLY A 324 19.40 -12.30 15.76
N GLN A 325 19.06 -13.41 16.43
CA GLN A 325 19.68 -14.72 16.18
C GLN A 325 18.82 -15.52 15.20
N PRO A 326 19.36 -15.92 14.04
CA PRO A 326 18.61 -16.66 13.03
C PRO A 326 18.28 -18.08 13.48
N PHE A 327 17.13 -18.58 13.04
CA PHE A 327 16.81 -20.01 13.00
C PHE A 327 16.03 -20.34 11.72
N ASP A 328 16.18 -21.56 11.24
CA ASP A 328 15.55 -22.02 10.00
C ASP A 328 14.22 -22.71 10.24
N VAL A 329 13.27 -22.50 9.33
CA VAL A 329 12.01 -23.22 9.22
C VAL A 329 11.85 -23.69 7.78
N TYR A 330 11.52 -24.96 7.61
CA TYR A 330 11.17 -25.54 6.31
C TYR A 330 9.65 -25.66 6.19
N LEU A 331 9.07 -25.15 5.11
CA LEU A 331 7.64 -25.21 4.82
C LEU A 331 7.38 -25.78 3.41
N ASN A 332 6.33 -26.58 3.29
CA ASN A 332 5.72 -26.92 2.00
C ASN A 332 4.54 -25.98 1.70
N ARG A 333 3.98 -26.07 0.50
CA ARG A 333 2.79 -25.29 0.14
C ARG A 333 1.67 -25.58 1.14
N TRP A 334 0.89 -24.54 1.47
CA TRP A 334 -0.15 -24.53 2.51
C TRP A 334 0.34 -24.51 3.95
N GLU A 335 1.62 -24.82 4.20
CA GLU A 335 2.12 -24.81 5.55
C GLU A 335 2.35 -23.36 6.02
N VAL A 336 1.95 -23.13 7.27
CA VAL A 336 2.04 -21.86 7.97
C VAL A 336 2.90 -22.07 9.21
N VAL A 337 3.77 -21.10 9.51
CA VAL A 337 4.40 -20.99 10.82
C VAL A 337 4.00 -19.68 11.45
N ASN A 338 3.40 -19.74 12.65
CA ASN A 338 3.22 -18.58 13.51
C ASN A 338 4.38 -18.55 14.52
N ILE A 339 5.09 -17.43 14.63
CA ILE A 339 6.13 -17.20 15.61
C ILE A 339 5.64 -16.17 16.62
N ALA A 340 5.36 -16.61 17.84
CA ALA A 340 4.81 -15.75 18.88
C ALA A 340 5.89 -15.30 19.87
N SER A 341 5.78 -14.03 20.29
CA SER A 341 6.62 -13.46 21.34
C SER A 341 6.46 -14.20 22.69
N SER A 342 7.53 -14.18 23.49
CA SER A 342 7.57 -14.81 24.82
C SER A 342 6.80 -14.06 25.91
N GLY A 343 6.28 -12.88 25.61
CA GLY A 343 5.49 -12.03 26.52
C GLY A 343 6.01 -10.58 26.57
N ILE A 344 5.49 -9.79 27.50
CA ILE A 344 5.59 -8.32 27.57
C ILE A 344 7.02 -7.76 27.41
N PRO A 345 7.20 -6.66 26.64
CA PRO A 345 6.17 -6.00 25.83
C PRO A 345 5.80 -6.80 24.58
N GLY A 346 6.56 -7.85 24.27
CA GLY A 346 6.23 -8.79 23.22
C GLY A 346 6.29 -8.23 21.82
N ASP A 347 6.71 -6.98 21.62
CA ASP A 347 6.77 -6.32 20.32
C ASP A 347 7.73 -7.04 19.37
N MET A 348 7.19 -7.58 18.28
CA MET A 348 7.93 -8.32 17.24
C MET A 348 8.53 -7.41 16.16
N THR A 349 8.48 -6.09 16.32
CA THR A 349 9.08 -5.14 15.38
C THR A 349 10.56 -5.43 15.15
N GLY A 350 10.99 -5.32 13.89
CA GLY A 350 12.35 -5.62 13.45
C GLY A 350 12.60 -7.09 13.11
N THR A 351 11.62 -7.98 13.35
CA THR A 351 11.70 -9.39 12.93
C THR A 351 11.91 -9.49 11.43
N VAL A 352 12.96 -10.20 11.02
CA VAL A 352 13.29 -10.44 9.60
C VAL A 352 12.85 -11.84 9.21
N VAL A 353 12.26 -11.95 8.03
CA VAL A 353 11.94 -13.21 7.35
C VAL A 353 12.64 -13.19 5.99
N GLU A 354 13.58 -14.10 5.79
CA GLU A 354 14.26 -14.32 4.50
C GLU A 354 13.96 -15.72 3.99
N ALA A 355 13.53 -15.84 2.75
CA ALA A 355 13.14 -17.11 2.13
C ALA A 355 13.83 -17.31 0.77
N ASP A 356 13.97 -18.56 0.34
CA ASP A 356 14.47 -18.88 -1.00
C ASP A 356 13.40 -18.71 -2.11
N LYS A 357 12.12 -18.66 -1.70
CA LYS A 357 10.92 -18.52 -2.53
C LYS A 357 9.98 -17.45 -1.94
N PRO A 358 9.05 -16.89 -2.74
CA PRO A 358 8.09 -15.93 -2.23
C PRO A 358 7.24 -16.50 -1.09
N VAL A 359 6.94 -15.67 -0.10
CA VAL A 359 6.11 -16.02 1.07
C VAL A 359 5.16 -14.88 1.41
N ALA A 360 3.98 -15.21 1.97
CA ALA A 360 3.13 -14.21 2.59
C ALA A 360 3.53 -14.08 4.07
N VAL A 361 3.79 -12.86 4.52
CA VAL A 361 4.22 -12.56 5.90
C VAL A 361 3.22 -11.62 6.53
N PHE A 362 2.80 -11.91 7.76
CA PHE A 362 1.88 -11.06 8.53
C PHE A 362 2.52 -10.66 9.85
N SER A 363 2.29 -9.43 10.26
CA SER A 363 2.54 -8.93 11.60
C SER A 363 1.20 -8.89 12.34
N SER A 364 1.14 -9.38 13.57
CA SER A 364 -0.11 -9.30 14.34
C SER A 364 0.12 -9.14 15.84
N GLY A 365 -0.91 -8.65 16.53
CA GLY A 365 -0.97 -8.58 17.99
C GLY A 365 -2.35 -8.94 18.48
N GLU A 366 -2.47 -9.99 19.31
CA GLU A 366 -3.77 -10.46 19.82
C GLU A 366 -4.57 -9.34 20.48
N ARG A 367 -3.87 -8.45 21.20
CA ARG A 367 -4.39 -7.20 21.78
C ARG A 367 -3.29 -6.15 21.91
N ALA A 368 -3.47 -4.98 21.31
CA ALA A 368 -2.66 -3.80 21.47
C ALA A 368 -3.39 -2.75 22.32
N ILE A 369 -2.65 -1.97 23.11
CA ILE A 369 -3.16 -0.78 23.81
C ILE A 369 -2.25 0.40 23.49
N ALA A 370 -2.77 1.48 22.96
CA ALA A 370 -1.97 2.58 22.44
C ALA A 370 -2.36 3.92 23.09
N PRO A 371 -1.42 4.71 23.62
CA PRO A 371 0.02 4.44 23.69
C PRO A 371 0.41 3.47 24.82
N THR A 372 1.28 2.50 24.52
CA THR A 372 2.00 1.69 25.53
C THR A 372 3.39 2.27 25.86
N TYR A 373 4.02 2.94 24.90
CA TYR A 373 5.34 3.55 25.08
C TYR A 373 5.23 5.01 25.53
N ASP A 374 6.16 5.44 26.39
CA ASP A 374 6.32 6.85 26.73
C ASP A 374 6.97 7.57 25.53
N ILE A 375 6.15 8.27 24.74
CA ILE A 375 6.60 9.01 23.56
C ILE A 375 6.75 10.49 23.93
N PRO A 376 7.97 11.06 23.89
CA PRO A 376 8.23 12.42 24.34
C PRO A 376 7.36 13.47 23.67
N GLY A 377 6.73 14.31 24.50
CA GLY A 377 5.95 15.46 24.03
C GLY A 377 4.57 15.10 23.46
N MET A 378 4.16 13.83 23.50
CA MET A 378 2.82 13.40 23.08
C MET A 378 1.77 14.15 23.90
N PRO A 379 0.79 14.80 23.24
CA PRO A 379 -0.20 15.60 23.94
C PRO A 379 -1.24 14.67 24.57
N GLU A 380 -1.71 15.03 25.77
CA GLU A 380 -2.75 14.28 26.49
C GLU A 380 -4.13 14.90 26.28
N PRO A 381 -5.22 14.10 26.27
CA PRO A 381 -6.57 14.62 26.15
C PRO A 381 -6.92 15.61 27.28
N PRO A 382 -7.75 16.63 27.01
CA PRO A 382 -8.18 17.58 28.04
C PRO A 382 -8.91 16.88 29.18
N ASN A 383 -8.40 17.05 30.41
CA ASN A 383 -8.92 16.40 31.63
C ASN A 383 -8.77 14.87 31.66
N TRP A 384 -7.81 14.33 30.92
CA TRP A 384 -7.48 12.90 30.99
C TRP A 384 -7.06 12.50 32.42
N ASP A 385 -7.61 11.39 32.90
CA ASP A 385 -7.37 10.85 34.24
C ASP A 385 -6.28 9.77 34.27
N GLY A 386 -5.64 9.52 33.11
CA GLY A 386 -4.60 8.52 32.95
C GLY A 386 -5.12 7.10 32.71
N GLU A 387 -6.44 6.91 32.61
CA GLU A 387 -7.01 5.60 32.30
C GLU A 387 -6.89 5.33 30.80
N LEU A 388 -6.17 4.26 30.46
CA LEU A 388 -6.11 3.70 29.12
C LEU A 388 -7.14 2.59 29.01
N CYS A 389 -8.15 2.85 28.19
CA CYS A 389 -9.03 1.84 27.61
C CYS A 389 -9.24 2.22 26.14
N CYS A 390 -9.51 1.30 25.23
CA CYS A 390 -9.48 -0.14 25.40
C CYS A 390 -8.41 -0.70 24.47
N THR A 391 -8.52 -1.97 24.12
CA THR A 391 -7.47 -2.68 23.39
C THR A 391 -8.10 -3.31 22.18
N ASP A 392 -7.33 -3.46 21.12
CA ASP A 392 -7.81 -4.09 19.90
C ASP A 392 -6.83 -5.13 19.37
N HIS A 393 -7.32 -6.04 18.54
CA HIS A 393 -6.44 -6.80 17.65
C HIS A 393 -5.73 -5.84 16.70
N ILE A 394 -4.53 -6.18 16.27
CA ILE A 394 -3.88 -5.48 15.16
C ILE A 394 -3.31 -6.49 14.17
N GLU A 395 -3.45 -6.23 12.88
CA GLU A 395 -2.83 -7.06 11.84
C GLU A 395 -2.46 -6.25 10.59
N GLU A 396 -1.30 -6.58 10.02
CA GLU A 396 -0.96 -6.16 8.66
C GLU A 396 -0.23 -7.25 7.89
N GLN A 397 -0.51 -7.37 6.60
CA GLN A 397 0.35 -8.13 5.72
C GLN A 397 1.59 -7.31 5.38
N VAL A 398 2.76 -7.88 5.64
CA VAL A 398 4.03 -7.19 5.52
C VAL A 398 4.45 -7.11 4.06
N PHE A 399 4.48 -5.89 3.51
CA PHE A 399 5.04 -5.63 2.19
C PHE A 399 6.46 -6.21 2.04
N PRO A 400 6.82 -6.76 0.88
CA PRO A 400 8.18 -7.23 0.65
C PRO A 400 9.15 -6.05 0.65
N ALA A 401 10.34 -6.26 1.22
CA ALA A 401 11.35 -5.21 1.36
C ALA A 401 11.72 -4.57 0.01
N SER A 402 11.65 -5.32 -1.09
CA SER A 402 11.93 -4.84 -2.45
C SER A 402 10.93 -3.79 -2.95
N SER A 403 9.77 -3.68 -2.33
CA SER A 403 8.73 -2.71 -2.70
C SER A 403 8.76 -1.41 -1.90
N LEU A 404 9.65 -1.32 -0.91
CA LEU A 404 9.70 -0.18 -0.01
C LEU A 404 10.43 1.00 -0.68
N GLY A 405 9.92 2.20 -0.46
CA GLY A 405 10.49 3.45 -0.95
C GLY A 405 10.92 4.38 0.18
N SER A 406 11.26 5.62 -0.18
CA SER A 406 11.89 6.59 0.73
C SER A 406 11.14 7.92 0.85
N GLN A 407 10.03 8.10 0.14
CA GLN A 407 9.20 9.30 0.18
C GLN A 407 7.76 8.95 0.52
N PHE A 408 7.19 9.63 1.50
CA PHE A 408 5.85 9.35 2.00
C PHE A 408 5.09 10.63 2.26
N VAL A 409 3.78 10.57 2.02
CA VAL A 409 2.82 11.49 2.60
C VAL A 409 2.05 10.70 3.64
N ILE A 410 2.12 11.15 4.89
CA ILE A 410 1.46 10.50 6.01
C ILE A 410 0.24 11.33 6.38
N THR A 411 -0.94 10.76 6.14
CA THR A 411 -2.21 11.37 6.47
C THR A 411 -2.66 10.95 7.87
N HIS A 412 -3.07 11.92 8.67
CA HIS A 412 -3.70 11.73 9.96
C HIS A 412 -5.03 10.99 9.81
N SER A 413 -5.32 10.10 10.76
CA SER A 413 -6.56 9.36 10.79
C SER A 413 -7.76 10.29 11.02
N PRO A 414 -8.94 10.00 10.45
CA PRO A 414 -10.12 10.86 10.65
C PRO A 414 -10.44 11.10 12.14
N GLU A 415 -10.60 12.37 12.52
CA GLU A 415 -10.81 12.79 13.92
C GLU A 415 -12.03 12.09 14.56
N ARG A 416 -11.80 11.42 15.69
CA ARG A 416 -12.83 10.76 16.51
C ARG A 416 -13.34 11.66 17.63
N SER A 417 -12.52 12.59 18.11
CA SER A 417 -12.80 13.34 19.34
C SER A 417 -13.85 14.44 19.21
N GLY A 418 -13.83 15.22 18.14
CA GLY A 418 -14.66 16.42 18.01
C GLY A 418 -14.30 17.50 19.06
N GLY A 419 -14.90 18.69 18.91
CA GLY A 419 -14.86 19.71 19.96
C GLY A 419 -13.51 20.40 20.17
N GLY A 420 -12.56 20.24 19.23
CA GLY A 420 -11.29 20.98 19.19
C GLY A 420 -10.10 20.29 19.84
N TRP A 421 -10.24 19.03 20.26
CA TRP A 421 -9.12 18.13 20.53
C TRP A 421 -8.98 17.18 19.36
N VAL A 422 -7.78 17.11 18.77
CA VAL A 422 -7.44 16.11 17.75
C VAL A 422 -6.59 15.07 18.44
N GLU A 423 -7.02 13.83 18.53
CA GLU A 423 -6.17 12.80 19.09
C GLU A 423 -4.95 12.54 18.19
N PRO A 424 -3.76 12.31 18.76
CA PRO A 424 -2.59 11.98 17.96
C PRO A 424 -2.68 10.58 17.37
N ASP A 425 -2.12 10.41 16.18
CA ASP A 425 -1.72 9.09 15.69
C ASP A 425 -0.33 8.75 16.21
N LEU A 426 -0.11 7.47 16.53
CA LEU A 426 1.23 6.97 16.79
C LEU A 426 1.89 6.54 15.50
N LEU A 427 3.18 6.84 15.37
CA LEU A 427 3.94 6.62 14.15
C LEU A 427 5.21 5.86 14.48
N ARG A 428 5.53 4.85 13.67
CA ARG A 428 6.76 4.07 13.79
C ARG A 428 7.53 4.16 12.48
N PHE A 429 8.75 4.67 12.55
CA PHE A 429 9.69 4.70 11.42
C PHE A 429 10.76 3.63 11.65
N MET A 430 10.99 2.77 10.66
CA MET A 430 12.01 1.74 10.74
C MET A 430 12.85 1.68 9.47
N ALA A 431 14.17 1.75 9.63
CA ALA A 431 15.09 1.48 8.53
C ALA A 431 15.14 -0.03 8.25
N VAL A 432 15.01 -0.42 6.99
CA VAL A 432 14.79 -1.82 6.64
C VAL A 432 16.10 -2.59 6.59
N ALA A 433 17.01 -2.19 5.70
CA ALA A 433 18.26 -2.92 5.41
C ALA A 433 19.52 -2.06 5.59
N GLU A 434 19.42 -0.74 5.42
CA GLU A 434 20.53 0.20 5.45
C GLU A 434 20.28 1.34 6.45
N PRO A 435 21.32 2.03 6.95
CA PRO A 435 21.12 3.23 7.75
C PRO A 435 20.37 4.30 6.96
N ALA A 436 19.42 4.96 7.61
CA ALA A 436 18.55 5.94 7.01
C ALA A 436 18.61 7.28 7.77
N SER A 437 18.92 8.36 7.06
CA SER A 437 18.68 9.72 7.52
C SER A 437 17.26 10.10 7.12
N VAL A 438 16.40 10.40 8.08
CA VAL A 438 14.98 10.71 7.86
C VAL A 438 14.72 12.18 8.17
N THR A 439 14.00 12.86 7.29
CA THR A 439 13.49 14.21 7.48
C THR A 439 11.97 14.22 7.32
N THR A 440 11.28 14.98 8.17
CA THR A 440 9.83 15.17 8.09
C THR A 440 9.46 16.64 8.11
N SER A 441 8.24 17.00 7.68
CA SER A 441 7.72 18.36 7.83
C SER A 441 7.19 18.68 9.23
N LEU A 442 7.32 17.76 10.20
CA LEU A 442 6.88 17.96 11.58
C LEU A 442 7.80 18.94 12.35
N PRO A 443 7.34 19.54 13.45
CA PRO A 443 8.20 20.33 14.33
C PRO A 443 9.34 19.53 15.03
N PRO A 444 10.47 20.18 15.35
CA PRO A 444 11.53 19.55 16.14
C PRO A 444 11.05 18.99 17.49
N PRO A 445 11.59 17.84 17.95
CA PRO A 445 12.71 17.09 17.39
C PRO A 445 12.31 16.00 16.37
N ARG A 446 11.07 16.02 15.87
CA ARG A 446 10.54 15.00 14.94
C ARG A 446 10.85 15.31 13.47
N ASP A 447 11.44 16.48 13.22
CA ASP A 447 11.80 17.01 11.91
C ASP A 447 12.99 16.27 11.28
N GLN A 448 13.91 15.74 12.09
CA GLN A 448 15.07 15.01 11.60
C GLN A 448 15.60 13.97 12.61
N PHE A 449 15.89 12.76 12.14
CA PHE A 449 16.50 11.70 12.93
C PHE A 449 17.27 10.70 12.07
N GLU A 450 18.09 9.87 12.70
CA GLU A 450 18.88 8.81 12.06
C GLU A 450 18.40 7.45 12.56
N LEU A 451 18.36 6.46 11.67
CA LEU A 451 17.99 5.08 11.98
C LEU A 451 19.10 4.14 11.51
N GLN A 452 19.53 3.21 12.36
CA GLN A 452 20.24 2.01 11.92
C GLN A 452 19.26 0.94 11.41
N PRO A 453 19.69 -0.04 10.59
CA PRO A 453 18.80 -1.11 10.15
C PRO A 453 18.11 -1.82 11.33
N GLY A 454 16.78 -1.83 11.31
CA GLY A 454 15.93 -2.43 12.34
C GLY A 454 15.73 -1.55 13.57
N GLU A 455 16.37 -0.38 13.63
CA GLU A 455 16.07 0.64 14.63
C GLU A 455 14.72 1.27 14.33
N VAL A 456 13.94 1.49 15.39
CA VAL A 456 12.61 2.07 15.33
C VAL A 456 12.65 3.44 16.01
N PHE A 457 12.13 4.45 15.34
CA PHE A 457 11.81 5.74 15.95
C PHE A 457 10.29 5.85 16.13
N ASP A 458 9.86 5.76 17.38
CA ASP A 458 8.46 5.95 17.78
C ASP A 458 8.16 7.44 17.98
N THR A 459 7.10 7.92 17.35
CA THR A 459 6.65 9.31 17.46
C THR A 459 5.14 9.44 17.29
N TRP A 460 4.65 10.66 17.17
CA TRP A 460 3.22 10.96 17.01
C TRP A 460 3.01 12.17 16.09
N ALA A 461 1.80 12.35 15.57
CA ALA A 461 1.36 13.57 14.89
C ALA A 461 -0.13 13.84 15.11
N GLN A 462 -0.55 15.10 15.11
CA GLN A 462 -1.96 15.54 15.09
C GLN A 462 -2.32 16.20 13.74
N GLU A 463 -1.40 16.11 12.78
CA GLU A 463 -1.42 16.80 11.51
C GLU A 463 -0.89 15.87 10.42
N ASP A 464 -1.29 16.11 9.17
CA ASP A 464 -0.67 15.48 8.02
C ASP A 464 0.74 16.03 7.81
N PHE A 465 1.63 15.20 7.28
CA PHE A 465 3.01 15.59 7.06
C PHE A 465 3.65 14.76 5.94
N VAL A 466 4.81 15.21 5.47
CA VAL A 466 5.61 14.51 4.47
C VAL A 466 6.90 13.99 5.08
N VAL A 467 7.44 12.93 4.48
CA VAL A 467 8.65 12.23 4.92
C VAL A 467 9.56 12.02 3.72
N GLU A 468 10.84 12.34 3.90
CA GLU A 468 11.92 11.98 2.98
C GLU A 468 12.98 11.19 3.74
N SER A 469 13.56 10.19 3.09
CA SER A 469 14.64 9.41 3.65
C SER A 469 15.75 9.14 2.63
N SER A 470 16.98 8.97 3.12
CA SER A 470 18.15 8.65 2.28
C SER A 470 18.13 7.24 1.70
N THR A 471 17.39 6.31 2.31
CA THR A 471 17.24 4.90 1.89
C THR A 471 15.81 4.45 2.18
N PRO A 472 15.33 3.35 1.57
CA PRO A 472 13.99 2.84 1.88
C PRO A 472 13.77 2.52 3.35
N ILE A 473 12.60 2.94 3.86
CA ILE A 473 12.15 2.72 5.23
C ILE A 473 10.73 2.16 5.23
N MET A 474 10.27 1.70 6.40
CA MET A 474 8.85 1.44 6.65
C MET A 474 8.30 2.52 7.57
N VAL A 475 7.06 2.94 7.28
CA VAL A 475 6.28 3.85 8.13
C VAL A 475 4.96 3.17 8.47
N ALA A 476 4.70 3.01 9.76
CA ALA A 476 3.43 2.47 10.25
C ALA A 476 2.71 3.49 11.14
N GLN A 477 1.39 3.51 11.04
CA GLN A 477 0.50 4.24 11.92
C GLN A 477 -0.22 3.29 12.85
N ILE A 478 -0.41 3.72 14.09
CA ILE A 478 -1.22 3.01 15.08
C ILE A 478 -2.21 4.01 15.66
N LEU A 479 -3.49 3.68 15.56
CA LEU A 479 -4.54 4.47 16.21
C LEU A 479 -4.39 4.39 17.73
N VAL A 480 -4.57 5.50 18.42
CA VAL A 480 -4.67 5.49 19.89
C VAL A 480 -5.96 4.81 20.35
N SER A 481 -5.90 4.19 21.53
CA SER A 481 -7.04 3.59 22.22
C SER A 481 -8.15 4.61 22.50
N GLN A 482 -9.40 4.15 22.56
CA GLN A 482 -10.56 5.05 22.59
C GLN A 482 -10.60 6.04 23.77
N GLY A 483 -9.96 5.72 24.90
CA GLY A 483 -9.80 6.55 26.09
C GLY A 483 -8.85 7.73 25.89
N TYR A 484 -8.10 7.74 24.79
CA TYR A 484 -7.34 8.88 24.29
C TYR A 484 -8.15 9.79 23.35
N THR A 485 -9.41 9.43 23.08
CA THR A 485 -10.36 10.20 22.27
C THR A 485 -11.44 10.82 23.15
N MET A 486 -12.03 11.95 22.74
CA MET A 486 -13.12 12.59 23.47
C MET A 486 -14.48 11.92 23.25
N ALA A 487 -14.66 11.22 22.13
CA ALA A 487 -15.90 10.50 21.83
C ALA A 487 -15.93 9.07 22.39
N PHE A 488 -14.80 8.58 22.92
CA PHE A 488 -14.66 7.20 23.38
C PHE A 488 -15.10 6.19 22.30
N THR A 489 -14.51 6.31 21.11
CA THR A 489 -14.79 5.43 19.97
C THR A 489 -13.49 5.02 19.29
N GLY A 490 -13.45 3.81 18.74
CA GLY A 490 -12.32 3.25 18.01
C GLY A 490 -11.14 2.89 18.89
N ASP A 491 -10.72 1.63 18.84
CA ASP A 491 -9.51 1.14 19.49
C ASP A 491 -8.35 0.98 18.49
N PRO A 492 -7.13 0.58 18.91
CA PRO A 492 -5.96 0.61 18.03
C PRO A 492 -6.11 -0.22 16.75
N ALA A 493 -5.73 0.34 15.61
CA ALA A 493 -5.56 -0.40 14.35
C ALA A 493 -4.14 -0.13 13.83
N LEU A 494 -3.51 -1.09 13.15
CA LEU A 494 -2.18 -0.95 12.56
C LEU A 494 -2.32 -0.74 11.05
N THR A 495 -1.62 0.24 10.50
CA THR A 495 -1.58 0.45 9.05
C THR A 495 -0.17 0.72 8.56
N TYR A 496 0.23 0.03 7.48
CA TYR A 496 1.49 0.31 6.80
C TYR A 496 1.28 1.27 5.62
N PHE A 497 1.97 2.41 5.64
CA PHE A 497 1.91 3.37 4.53
C PHE A 497 2.86 2.94 3.41
N PRO A 498 2.37 2.78 2.16
CA PRO A 498 3.23 2.68 0.99
C PRO A 498 3.94 4.01 0.72
N SER A 499 5.11 3.95 0.06
CA SER A 499 5.74 5.16 -0.48
C SER A 499 4.92 5.73 -1.63
N ILE A 500 5.15 7.00 -1.96
CA ILE A 500 4.48 7.65 -3.10
C ILE A 500 4.77 6.94 -4.44
N ASP A 501 5.88 6.20 -4.54
CA ASP A 501 6.24 5.39 -5.72
C ASP A 501 5.30 4.20 -5.95
N GLN A 502 4.51 3.84 -4.94
CA GLN A 502 3.55 2.74 -4.97
C GLN A 502 2.10 3.21 -5.12
N TYR A 503 1.90 4.54 -5.29
CA TYR A 503 0.58 5.13 -5.50
C TYR A 503 -0.03 4.68 -6.82
N ARG A 504 -1.36 4.72 -6.87
CA ARG A 504 -2.15 4.22 -8.00
C ARG A 504 -3.14 5.30 -8.43
N GLU A 505 -3.60 5.19 -9.67
CA GLU A 505 -4.67 6.04 -10.20
C GLU A 505 -6.06 5.48 -9.88
N ARG A 506 -6.13 4.21 -9.44
CA ARG A 506 -7.38 3.48 -9.24
C ARG A 506 -7.29 2.55 -8.03
N TYR A 507 -8.27 2.65 -7.16
CA TYR A 507 -8.42 1.85 -5.95
C TYR A 507 -9.83 1.29 -5.84
N VAL A 508 -9.95 0.02 -5.47
CA VAL A 508 -11.22 -0.57 -5.06
C VAL A 508 -11.11 -1.06 -3.64
N PHE A 509 -11.98 -0.56 -2.77
CA PHE A 509 -11.97 -0.85 -1.34
C PHE A 509 -13.37 -1.12 -0.80
N LEU A 510 -13.43 -1.66 0.41
CA LEU A 510 -14.67 -1.95 1.13
C LEU A 510 -14.79 -1.12 2.40
N THR A 511 -15.98 -0.63 2.65
CA THR A 511 -16.41 -0.25 3.99
C THR A 511 -17.40 -1.29 4.54
N PRO A 512 -16.97 -2.18 5.46
CA PRO A 512 -17.83 -3.22 5.99
C PRO A 512 -19.08 -2.65 6.70
N PRO A 513 -20.16 -3.44 6.79
CA PRO A 513 -21.34 -3.06 7.54
C PRO A 513 -21.09 -3.06 9.05
N SER A 514 -22.02 -2.48 9.83
CA SER A 514 -22.05 -2.47 11.32
C SER A 514 -21.13 -1.48 12.03
N TRP A 515 -20.38 -0.68 11.28
CA TRP A 515 -19.51 0.37 11.81
C TRP A 515 -20.27 1.69 12.01
N THR A 516 -19.89 2.47 13.02
CA THR A 516 -20.59 3.75 13.32
C THR A 516 -20.29 4.81 12.26
N SER A 517 -19.06 4.81 11.76
CA SER A 517 -18.58 5.73 10.73
C SER A 517 -17.46 5.07 9.93
N ASN A 518 -17.46 5.31 8.62
CA ASN A 518 -16.40 4.90 7.71
C ASN A 518 -15.87 6.11 6.94
N TYR A 519 -14.59 6.06 6.63
CA TYR A 519 -13.87 7.11 5.91
C TYR A 519 -12.89 6.48 4.94
N PHE A 520 -12.61 7.19 3.85
CA PHE A 520 -11.35 7.03 3.13
C PHE A 520 -10.59 8.35 3.17
N VAL A 521 -9.26 8.25 3.17
CA VAL A 521 -8.35 9.39 3.17
C VAL A 521 -7.44 9.26 1.96
N LEU A 522 -7.45 10.30 1.12
CA LEU A 522 -6.60 10.38 -0.06
C LEU A 522 -5.35 11.18 0.26
N SER A 523 -4.22 10.78 -0.33
CA SER A 523 -3.01 11.59 -0.42
C SER A 523 -2.71 11.83 -1.90
N THR A 524 -2.88 13.07 -2.37
CA THR A 524 -2.82 13.37 -3.80
C THR A 524 -1.87 14.53 -4.10
N PRO A 525 -1.10 14.46 -5.20
CA PRO A 525 -0.30 15.59 -5.65
C PRO A 525 -1.18 16.76 -6.07
N TYR A 526 -0.69 17.98 -5.81
CA TYR A 526 -1.29 19.25 -6.19
C TYR A 526 -0.29 20.09 -6.99
N GLU A 527 -0.69 20.51 -8.19
CA GLU A 527 0.12 21.40 -9.00
C GLU A 527 0.17 22.81 -8.40
N GLN A 528 1.37 23.20 -7.95
CA GLN A 528 1.60 24.49 -7.35
C GLN A 528 1.37 25.62 -8.37
N GLY A 529 0.37 26.48 -8.13
CA GLY A 529 0.07 27.65 -8.97
C GLY A 529 -1.04 27.45 -10.01
N GLY A 530 -1.73 26.30 -10.01
CA GLY A 530 -2.98 26.13 -10.73
C GLY A 530 -4.17 26.79 -10.01
N ASP A 531 -5.09 27.41 -10.74
CA ASP A 531 -6.40 27.85 -10.23
C ASP A 531 -7.40 26.65 -10.08
N GLY A 532 -6.91 25.41 -10.20
CA GLY A 532 -7.69 24.17 -10.17
C GLY A 532 -7.83 23.56 -8.76
N PRO A 533 -8.85 22.72 -8.51
CA PRO A 533 -9.03 22.05 -7.22
C PRO A 533 -7.90 21.04 -6.96
N SER A 534 -7.57 20.80 -5.68
CA SER A 534 -6.55 19.83 -5.25
C SER A 534 -6.92 18.37 -5.45
N LEU A 535 -8.02 18.13 -6.16
CA LEU A 535 -8.65 16.84 -6.28
C LEU A 535 -8.06 15.98 -7.40
N GLY A 536 -7.20 16.50 -8.29
CA GLY A 536 -7.19 15.96 -9.66
C GLY A 536 -8.63 15.88 -10.20
N ASN A 537 -8.93 15.12 -11.25
CA ASN A 537 -10.32 14.67 -11.44
C ASN A 537 -10.57 13.38 -10.64
N ILE A 538 -10.40 13.40 -9.31
CA ILE A 538 -10.73 12.22 -8.50
C ILE A 538 -12.26 12.04 -8.38
N THR A 539 -12.71 10.83 -8.65
CA THR A 539 -14.11 10.40 -8.59
C THR A 539 -14.31 9.27 -7.59
N LEU A 540 -15.52 9.15 -7.05
CA LEU A 540 -15.98 8.03 -6.23
C LEU A 540 -17.19 7.41 -6.93
N ASP A 541 -17.12 6.12 -7.25
CA ASP A 541 -18.18 5.35 -7.91
C ASP A 541 -18.64 5.98 -9.24
N GLY A 542 -17.68 6.54 -10.00
CA GLY A 542 -17.90 7.28 -11.24
C GLY A 542 -18.56 8.66 -11.07
N GLY A 543 -18.76 9.10 -9.83
CA GLY A 543 -19.32 10.40 -9.46
C GLY A 543 -18.32 11.32 -8.77
N ALA A 544 -18.74 12.54 -8.46
CA ALA A 544 -17.93 13.45 -7.64
C ALA A 544 -17.76 12.90 -6.21
N LEU A 545 -16.67 13.29 -5.55
CA LEU A 545 -16.45 13.00 -4.13
C LEU A 545 -17.63 13.44 -3.26
N PRO A 546 -17.91 12.72 -2.15
CA PRO A 546 -19.09 12.97 -1.33
C PRO A 546 -19.02 14.34 -0.64
N GLY A 547 -20.20 14.90 -0.33
CA GLY A 547 -20.26 16.11 0.48
C GLY A 547 -19.72 15.84 1.90
N GLY A 548 -18.90 16.76 2.41
CA GLY A 548 -18.28 16.62 3.74
C GLY A 548 -16.83 16.16 3.72
N CYS A 549 -16.25 15.95 2.54
CA CYS A 549 -14.80 15.81 2.42
C CYS A 549 -14.09 17.08 2.93
N VAL A 550 -12.98 16.89 3.64
CA VAL A 550 -12.14 17.96 4.16
C VAL A 550 -10.76 17.85 3.52
N GLU A 551 -10.28 18.96 2.98
CA GLU A 551 -9.00 19.06 2.27
C GLU A 551 -8.00 19.87 3.09
N GLN A 552 -6.77 19.38 3.19
CA GLN A 552 -5.68 20.10 3.85
C GLN A 552 -4.34 19.79 3.18
N ALA A 553 -3.44 20.78 3.18
CA ALA A 553 -2.08 20.58 2.69
C ALA A 553 -1.31 19.68 3.67
N ALA A 554 -0.70 18.61 3.16
CA ALA A 554 0.15 17.70 3.92
C ALA A 554 1.62 18.14 3.91
N GLY A 555 2.08 18.75 2.83
CA GLY A 555 3.44 19.26 2.71
C GLY A 555 3.94 19.30 1.27
N THR A 556 5.24 19.44 1.09
CA THR A 556 5.87 19.45 -0.23
C THR A 556 6.98 18.41 -0.24
N LEU A 557 6.94 17.51 -1.21
CA LEU A 557 8.03 16.58 -1.53
C LEU A 557 8.65 17.07 -2.83
N GLU A 558 9.97 17.30 -2.81
CA GLU A 558 10.70 17.90 -3.92
C GLU A 558 10.08 19.23 -4.39
N ALA A 559 9.36 19.23 -5.50
CA ALA A 559 8.67 20.39 -6.07
C ALA A 559 7.14 20.24 -6.12
N THR A 560 6.61 19.13 -5.60
CA THR A 560 5.20 18.77 -5.66
C THR A 560 4.56 18.98 -4.28
N GLU A 561 3.54 19.83 -4.21
CA GLU A 561 2.71 19.96 -3.01
C GLU A 561 1.77 18.77 -2.92
N TYR A 562 1.57 18.21 -1.74
CA TYR A 562 0.64 17.10 -1.51
C TYR A 562 -0.48 17.54 -0.58
N TRP A 563 -1.67 17.05 -0.85
CA TRP A 563 -2.88 17.32 -0.08
C TRP A 563 -3.50 16.03 0.40
N SER A 564 -4.05 16.10 1.61
CA SER A 564 -4.93 15.09 2.18
C SER A 564 -6.38 15.44 1.92
N ILE A 565 -7.19 14.44 1.61
CA ILE A 565 -8.63 14.57 1.44
C ILE A 565 -9.33 13.51 2.28
N VAL A 566 -9.90 13.90 3.41
CA VAL A 566 -10.62 13.01 4.33
C VAL A 566 -12.10 13.03 3.96
N CYS A 567 -12.64 11.89 3.50
CA CYS A 567 -14.02 11.79 3.02
C CYS A 567 -14.83 10.78 3.84
N PRO A 568 -16.01 11.16 4.37
CA PRO A 568 -16.96 10.18 4.91
C PRO A 568 -17.54 9.35 3.77
N VAL A 569 -17.76 8.06 4.04
CA VAL A 569 -18.28 7.14 3.04
C VAL A 569 -19.29 6.16 3.65
N GLY A 570 -20.24 5.71 2.82
CA GLY A 570 -21.25 4.73 3.23
C GLY A 570 -20.64 3.34 3.40
N GLU A 571 -21.45 2.37 3.81
CA GLU A 571 -21.09 0.95 3.75
C GLU A 571 -21.17 0.44 2.30
N GLY A 572 -20.23 -0.38 1.86
CA GLY A 572 -20.26 -0.99 0.54
C GLY A 572 -18.94 -1.00 -0.21
N ALA A 573 -19.02 -1.44 -1.47
CA ALA A 573 -17.93 -1.38 -2.43
C ALA A 573 -17.75 0.04 -2.92
N HIS A 574 -16.51 0.48 -2.99
CA HIS A 574 -16.19 1.79 -3.52
C HIS A 574 -15.03 1.71 -4.49
N LEU A 575 -15.18 2.42 -5.60
CA LEU A 575 -14.15 2.63 -6.61
C LEU A 575 -13.75 4.10 -6.59
N VAL A 576 -12.46 4.38 -6.34
CA VAL A 576 -11.90 5.72 -6.46
C VAL A 576 -10.90 5.74 -7.61
N GLU A 577 -11.05 6.72 -8.49
CA GLU A 577 -10.26 6.89 -9.70
C GLU A 577 -9.82 8.34 -9.84
N GLY A 578 -8.62 8.59 -10.35
CA GLY A 578 -8.11 9.93 -10.62
C GLY A 578 -7.09 9.95 -11.75
N ASP A 579 -6.90 11.13 -12.35
CA ASP A 579 -5.98 11.33 -13.49
C ASP A 579 -4.49 11.22 -13.14
N ASN A 580 -4.14 11.31 -11.85
CA ASN A 580 -2.78 11.18 -11.35
C ASN A 580 -2.75 10.11 -10.26
N ALA A 581 -1.60 9.48 -10.04
CA ALA A 581 -1.42 8.55 -8.94
C ALA A 581 -1.58 9.26 -7.57
N PHE A 582 -2.37 8.66 -6.68
CA PHE A 582 -2.61 9.10 -5.30
C PHE A 582 -2.52 7.90 -4.35
N GLY A 583 -2.41 8.15 -3.04
CA GLY A 583 -2.51 7.13 -2.00
C GLY A 583 -3.92 7.09 -1.40
N LEU A 584 -4.34 5.93 -0.91
CA LEU A 584 -5.64 5.75 -0.26
C LEU A 584 -5.51 4.90 1.00
N THR A 585 -6.04 5.39 2.12
CA THR A 585 -6.20 4.63 3.36
C THR A 585 -7.66 4.64 3.78
N VAL A 586 -8.16 3.50 4.28
CA VAL A 586 -9.55 3.33 4.71
C VAL A 586 -9.60 3.16 6.21
N TYR A 587 -10.56 3.79 6.86
CA TYR A 587 -10.77 3.72 8.30
C TYR A 587 -12.25 3.47 8.62
N GLY A 588 -12.51 2.71 9.67
CA GLY A 588 -13.82 2.67 10.30
C GLY A 588 -13.74 2.61 11.81
N TYR A 589 -14.71 3.25 12.47
CA TYR A 589 -14.77 3.37 13.91
C TYR A 589 -16.09 2.83 14.44
N GLY A 590 -15.98 1.99 15.46
CA GLY A 590 -17.10 1.49 16.23
C GLY A 590 -17.01 1.87 17.71
N PRO A 591 -18.01 1.46 18.50
CA PRO A 591 -18.03 1.76 19.94
C PRO A 591 -16.95 1.05 20.77
N ALA A 592 -16.30 0.02 20.22
CA ALA A 592 -15.34 -0.81 20.96
C ALA A 592 -14.22 -1.41 20.07
N GLY A 593 -14.06 -0.90 18.84
CA GLY A 593 -13.07 -1.40 17.89
C GLY A 593 -12.90 -0.45 16.71
N SER A 594 -11.82 -0.65 15.96
CA SER A 594 -11.55 0.03 14.68
C SER A 594 -11.20 -0.98 13.58
N TYR A 595 -11.15 -0.52 12.33
CA TYR A 595 -10.29 -1.14 11.33
C TYR A 595 -9.57 -0.03 10.57
N ALA A 596 -8.35 -0.30 10.13
CA ALA A 596 -7.63 0.58 9.23
C ALA A 596 -6.75 -0.23 8.28
N TYR A 597 -6.73 0.13 7.01
CA TYR A 597 -5.87 -0.53 6.04
C TYR A 597 -5.58 0.39 4.86
N THR A 598 -4.44 0.18 4.21
CA THR A 598 -4.11 0.84 2.95
C THR A 598 -4.96 0.23 1.81
N GLY A 599 -5.66 1.06 1.05
CA GLY A 599 -6.56 0.59 -0.02
C GLY A 599 -5.85 -0.05 -1.22
N GLY A 600 -4.54 0.05 -1.31
CA GLY A 600 -3.75 -0.59 -2.36
C GLY A 600 -2.34 -0.05 -2.48
N ALA A 601 -1.53 -0.78 -3.23
CA ALA A 601 -0.18 -0.40 -3.63
C ALA A 601 0.17 -1.16 -4.91
N ASP A 602 1.02 -0.57 -5.75
CA ASP A 602 1.57 -1.29 -6.90
C ASP A 602 2.61 -2.34 -6.48
N VAL A 603 3.16 -2.30 -5.27
CA VAL A 603 4.16 -3.27 -4.76
C VAL A 603 5.30 -3.54 -5.78
N LYS A 604 5.62 -2.56 -6.63
CA LYS A 604 6.65 -2.65 -7.66
C LYS A 604 8.00 -2.87 -6.98
N PRO A 605 8.88 -3.75 -7.50
CA PRO A 605 10.22 -3.92 -6.99
C PRO A 605 11.08 -2.69 -7.34
N ILE A 606 11.06 -1.69 -6.46
CA ILE A 606 11.79 -0.41 -6.60
C ILE A 606 13.10 -0.38 -5.81
N TYR A 607 13.35 -1.39 -4.97
CA TYR A 607 14.53 -1.48 -4.13
C TYR A 607 15.28 -2.82 -4.30
N GLU A 608 16.56 -2.72 -4.68
CA GLU A 608 17.49 -3.85 -4.61
C GLU A 608 17.94 -4.06 -3.16
N VAL A 609 17.21 -4.93 -2.45
CA VAL A 609 17.43 -5.16 -1.02
C VAL A 609 18.82 -5.75 -0.75
N PRO A 610 19.71 -5.04 -0.05
CA PRO A 610 20.98 -5.62 0.40
C PRO A 610 20.72 -6.62 1.54
N PRO A 611 21.72 -7.45 1.92
CA PRO A 611 21.57 -8.35 3.04
C PRO A 611 21.15 -7.61 4.30
N ILE A 612 20.01 -8.01 4.90
CA ILE A 612 19.49 -7.36 6.10
C ILE A 612 20.28 -7.85 7.32
N PRO A 613 20.91 -6.96 8.11
CA PRO A 613 21.71 -7.36 9.26
C PRO A 613 20.88 -7.86 10.45
#